data_AF-A0A1U8AP00-F1
#
_entry.id   AF-A0A1U8AP00-F1
#
_cell.length_a   1.000
_cell.length_b   1.000
_cell.length_c   1.000
_cell.angle_alpha   90.00
_cell.angle_beta   90.00
_cell.angle_gamma   90.00
#
_symmetry.space_group_name_H-M   'P 1'
#
loop_
_entity.id
_entity.type
_entity.pdbx_description
1 polymer ?
#
loop_
_entity_poly.entity_id
_entity_poly.type
_entity_poly.pdbx_seq_one_letter_code
_entity_poly.pdbx_strand_id
1 'polypeptide(L)'
;MGKYSLCFKFTLVLSLSLAVSSTSSLPFLRRTHSSSPFSIKVSSSPPKASASDLLSLLGSREQASAINPEVARELRSCLKFLVPFSPILAENKFERFSSGTTYLHTGVKDDQRKLSKTISCLDRTDEDGLIWWPPTSMMELARIAVDSGGDPAAIHRALDPTMLPVPDVEGSELDQCQLTRTPYGRRFIDEELNSYLAFLFEIIAARGPSVGLNVSLDRYDLFHGHLFLATDTGRLGILFHAKEYPAYDTEVFPYNMGYCQIGSNVAYDDSINLRNILWLAPLPSNSTKAWLAPGVLVVLDASPRGVIYKDLIPEYVKFVRTIYEDDFGEVAVDVNYLNIGDSIADYKIFIC
;
A
#
# COMPACT_ATOMS: atom_id res chain seq x y z
N MET A 1 51.44 23.53 -5.44
CA MET A 1 51.48 22.35 -6.33
C MET A 1 51.52 21.10 -5.46
N GLY A 2 50.61 20.13 -5.69
CA GLY A 2 50.60 18.81 -5.04
C GLY A 2 49.37 18.56 -4.16
N LYS A 3 48.19 18.32 -4.77
CA LYS A 3 47.50 17.01 -4.90
C LYS A 3 46.72 16.58 -3.64
N TYR A 4 45.45 17.00 -3.55
CA TYR A 4 44.43 16.26 -2.80
C TYR A 4 43.81 15.21 -3.72
N SER A 5 43.94 13.96 -3.33
CA SER A 5 43.36 12.79 -4.01
C SER A 5 41.89 12.65 -3.58
N LEU A 6 40.95 13.01 -4.45
CA LEU A 6 39.55 12.62 -4.27
C LEU A 6 39.40 11.14 -4.59
N CYS A 7 39.21 10.33 -3.55
CA CYS A 7 38.75 8.95 -3.68
C CYS A 7 37.23 8.99 -3.83
N PHE A 8 36.72 9.03 -5.06
CA PHE A 8 35.32 8.80 -5.34
C PHE A 8 35.01 7.31 -5.08
N LYS A 9 34.39 7.02 -3.94
CA LYS A 9 33.77 5.72 -3.69
C LYS A 9 32.31 5.83 -4.14
N PHE A 10 32.01 5.22 -5.28
CA PHE A 10 30.64 4.98 -5.73
C PHE A 10 30.02 3.90 -4.83
N THR A 11 28.97 4.24 -4.10
CA THR A 11 28.07 3.25 -3.48
C THR A 11 26.98 2.96 -4.49
N LEU A 12 26.89 1.72 -4.97
CA LEU A 12 25.79 1.26 -5.80
C LEU A 12 24.55 1.14 -4.92
N VAL A 13 23.56 2.01 -5.13
CA VAL A 13 22.19 1.80 -4.65
C VAL A 13 21.50 0.98 -5.72
N LEU A 14 21.07 -0.24 -5.38
CA LEU A 14 20.38 -1.13 -6.29
C LEU A 14 18.89 -0.72 -6.35
N SER A 15 18.55 0.26 -7.19
CA SER A 15 17.19 0.44 -7.69
C SER A 15 17.10 -0.27 -9.04
N LEU A 16 16.54 -1.49 -9.08
CA LEU A 16 16.29 -2.20 -10.34
C LEU A 16 14.92 -1.81 -10.90
N SER A 17 14.88 -0.71 -11.66
CA SER A 17 13.80 -0.47 -12.62
C SER A 17 14.23 -1.04 -13.98
N LEU A 18 13.80 -2.26 -14.30
CA LEU A 18 14.02 -2.86 -15.62
C LEU A 18 12.82 -2.56 -16.53
N ALA A 19 12.91 -1.47 -17.29
CA ALA A 19 12.01 -1.22 -18.41
C ALA A 19 12.48 -2.05 -19.62
N VAL A 20 11.76 -3.12 -19.96
CA VAL A 20 11.99 -3.88 -21.20
C VAL A 20 11.02 -3.40 -22.28
N SER A 21 11.47 -2.41 -23.06
CA SER A 21 10.87 -2.09 -24.35
C SER A 21 11.46 -3.01 -25.42
N SER A 22 10.65 -3.86 -26.04
CA SER A 22 11.04 -4.60 -27.24
C SER A 22 10.06 -4.35 -28.38
N THR A 23 10.45 -3.41 -29.24
CA THR A 23 9.97 -3.31 -30.62
C THR A 23 10.83 -4.22 -31.50
N SER A 24 10.20 -5.06 -32.31
CA SER A 24 10.85 -5.59 -33.51
C SER A 24 9.83 -5.88 -34.61
N SER A 25 10.18 -5.41 -35.80
CA SER A 25 9.40 -5.37 -37.02
C SER A 25 9.91 -6.44 -38.02
N LEU A 26 8.99 -7.33 -38.47
CA LEU A 26 8.87 -8.00 -39.80
C LEU A 26 10.07 -8.84 -40.35
N PRO A 27 9.93 -9.73 -41.37
CA PRO A 27 8.80 -9.93 -42.31
C PRO A 27 8.34 -11.38 -42.60
N PHE A 28 7.20 -11.44 -43.30
CA PHE A 28 6.66 -12.47 -44.20
C PHE A 28 7.48 -13.73 -44.50
N LEU A 29 6.84 -14.91 -44.33
CA LEU A 29 6.91 -16.03 -45.28
C LEU A 29 5.65 -16.91 -45.19
N ARG A 30 4.96 -17.04 -46.34
CA ARG A 30 3.84 -17.98 -46.57
C ARG A 30 4.40 -19.37 -46.87
N ARG A 31 3.84 -20.45 -46.29
CA ARG A 31 3.15 -21.52 -47.06
C ARG A 31 2.70 -22.75 -46.23
N THR A 32 1.46 -23.13 -46.52
CA THR A 32 0.86 -24.47 -46.70
C THR A 32 0.62 -25.41 -45.53
N HIS A 33 -0.69 -25.63 -45.33
CA HIS A 33 -1.40 -26.73 -44.71
C HIS A 33 -0.77 -28.12 -44.87
N SER A 34 -0.72 -28.84 -43.75
CA SER A 34 -0.81 -30.30 -43.70
C SER A 34 -1.46 -30.70 -42.38
N SER A 35 -2.66 -31.28 -42.48
CA SER A 35 -3.48 -31.78 -41.38
C SER A 35 -2.93 -33.10 -40.85
N SER A 36 -2.62 -33.13 -39.56
CA SER A 36 -2.38 -34.34 -38.76
C SER A 36 -3.05 -34.12 -37.39
N PRO A 37 -3.85 -35.07 -36.88
CA PRO A 37 -4.57 -34.91 -35.62
C PRO A 37 -3.60 -35.17 -34.45
N PHE A 38 -2.95 -34.12 -33.97
CA PHE A 38 -2.20 -34.19 -32.73
C PHE A 38 -3.15 -34.09 -31.54
N SER A 39 -3.21 -35.15 -30.75
CA SER A 39 -3.76 -35.13 -29.39
C SER A 39 -3.15 -33.97 -28.61
N ILE A 40 -3.97 -32.95 -28.34
CA ILE A 40 -3.63 -31.88 -27.42
C ILE A 40 -3.61 -32.51 -26.02
N LYS A 41 -2.43 -32.91 -25.56
CA LYS A 41 -2.17 -32.98 -24.12
C LYS A 41 -2.24 -31.55 -23.63
N VAL A 42 -3.41 -31.12 -23.16
CA VAL A 42 -3.53 -29.93 -22.33
C VAL A 42 -2.74 -30.25 -21.07
N SER A 43 -1.48 -29.83 -21.00
CA SER A 43 -0.82 -29.67 -19.72
C SER A 43 -1.53 -28.50 -19.04
N SER A 44 -2.67 -28.77 -18.40
CA SER A 44 -3.38 -27.77 -17.63
C SER A 44 -2.54 -27.53 -16.38
N SER A 45 -1.56 -26.63 -16.47
CA SER A 45 -1.00 -26.02 -15.28
C SER A 45 -2.16 -25.47 -14.46
N PRO A 46 -2.18 -25.68 -13.13
CA PRO A 46 -3.23 -25.10 -12.31
C PRO A 46 -3.27 -23.57 -12.53
N PRO A 47 -4.47 -22.96 -12.47
CA PRO A 47 -4.60 -21.52 -12.60
C PRO A 47 -3.78 -20.84 -11.49
N LYS A 48 -2.96 -19.87 -11.86
CA LYS A 48 -2.19 -19.06 -10.91
C LYS A 48 -2.98 -17.82 -10.52
N ALA A 49 -2.90 -17.43 -9.26
CA ALA A 49 -3.46 -16.16 -8.83
C ALA A 49 -2.61 -14.99 -9.35
N SER A 50 -3.27 -13.88 -9.66
CA SER A 50 -2.62 -12.60 -9.96
C SER A 50 -3.03 -11.54 -8.94
N ALA A 51 -2.29 -10.43 -8.90
CA ALA A 51 -2.68 -9.25 -8.13
C ALA A 51 -4.04 -8.67 -8.62
N SER A 52 -4.32 -8.72 -9.92
CA SER A 52 -5.62 -8.30 -10.48
C SER A 52 -6.78 -9.18 -9.99
N ASP A 53 -6.57 -10.50 -9.83
CA ASP A 53 -7.57 -11.38 -9.21
C ASP A 53 -7.84 -10.97 -7.76
N LEU A 54 -6.79 -10.64 -7.00
CA LEU A 54 -6.91 -10.17 -5.62
C LEU A 54 -7.70 -8.85 -5.54
N LEU A 55 -7.42 -7.88 -6.41
CA LEU A 55 -8.15 -6.61 -6.46
C LEU A 55 -9.60 -6.80 -6.89
N SER A 56 -9.84 -7.65 -7.89
CA SER A 56 -11.18 -7.99 -8.38
C SER A 56 -12.02 -8.69 -7.31
N LEU A 57 -11.39 -9.53 -6.46
CA LEU A 57 -12.04 -10.23 -5.36
C LEU A 57 -12.55 -9.27 -4.29
N LEU A 58 -11.85 -8.15 -4.11
CA LEU A 58 -12.16 -7.05 -3.20
C LEU A 58 -12.93 -5.90 -3.88
N GLY A 59 -13.34 -6.10 -5.14
CA GLY A 59 -14.07 -5.15 -5.97
C GLY A 59 -15.59 -5.36 -5.93
N SER A 60 -16.24 -5.11 -7.06
CA SER A 60 -17.68 -5.34 -7.22
C SER A 60 -18.03 -6.84 -7.22
N ARG A 61 -19.30 -7.15 -7.01
CA ARG A 61 -19.78 -8.55 -7.06
C ARG A 61 -19.52 -9.20 -8.42
N GLU A 62 -19.66 -8.42 -9.49
CA GLU A 62 -19.42 -8.85 -10.87
C GLU A 62 -17.93 -9.18 -11.06
N GLN A 63 -17.04 -8.30 -10.61
CA GLN A 63 -15.58 -8.52 -10.66
C GLN A 63 -15.18 -9.78 -9.89
N ALA A 64 -15.67 -9.92 -8.66
CA ALA A 64 -15.38 -11.09 -7.83
C ALA A 64 -15.92 -12.41 -8.43
N SER A 65 -17.03 -12.35 -9.18
CA SER A 65 -17.64 -13.52 -9.82
C SER A 65 -16.94 -13.97 -11.10
N ALA A 66 -16.12 -13.11 -11.71
CA ALA A 66 -15.38 -13.40 -12.94
C ALA A 66 -14.10 -14.21 -12.69
N ILE A 67 -13.62 -14.25 -11.44
CA ILE A 67 -12.39 -14.95 -11.04
C ILE A 67 -12.65 -16.46 -11.05
N ASN A 68 -11.63 -17.24 -11.42
CA ASN A 68 -11.68 -18.69 -11.29
C ASN A 68 -12.06 -19.09 -9.83
N PRO A 69 -13.07 -19.95 -9.60
CA PRO A 69 -13.55 -20.26 -8.26
C PRO A 69 -12.50 -20.88 -7.33
N GLU A 70 -11.59 -21.69 -7.86
CA GLU A 70 -10.51 -22.28 -7.09
C GLU A 70 -9.51 -21.22 -6.62
N VAL A 71 -9.07 -20.34 -7.53
CA VAL A 71 -8.21 -19.19 -7.22
C VAL A 71 -8.88 -18.26 -6.21
N ALA A 72 -10.15 -17.91 -6.41
CA ALA A 72 -10.90 -17.04 -5.50
C ALA A 72 -11.00 -17.65 -4.09
N ARG A 73 -11.21 -18.97 -3.98
CA ARG A 73 -11.24 -19.67 -2.69
C ARG A 73 -9.89 -19.65 -2.00
N GLU A 74 -8.80 -19.87 -2.73
CA GLU A 74 -7.44 -19.83 -2.17
C GLU A 74 -7.05 -18.41 -1.74
N LEU A 75 -7.34 -17.40 -2.56
CA LEU A 75 -7.11 -16.01 -2.21
C LEU A 75 -7.89 -15.63 -0.93
N ARG A 76 -9.18 -15.96 -0.85
CA ARG A 76 -9.99 -15.73 0.37
C ARG A 76 -9.39 -16.35 1.62
N SER A 77 -8.74 -17.51 1.50
CA SER A 77 -8.09 -18.17 2.64
C SER A 77 -6.86 -17.44 3.17
N CYS A 78 -6.28 -16.54 2.36
CA CYS A 78 -5.15 -15.70 2.70
C CYS A 78 -5.55 -14.30 3.21
N LEU A 79 -6.83 -13.96 3.27
CA LEU A 79 -7.28 -12.62 3.68
C LEU A 79 -7.62 -12.56 5.16
N LYS A 80 -6.94 -11.67 5.90
CA LYS A 80 -7.24 -11.39 7.30
C LYS A 80 -7.69 -9.94 7.47
N PHE A 81 -9.01 -9.75 7.56
CA PHE A 81 -9.62 -8.41 7.60
C PHE A 81 -9.40 -7.73 8.95
N LEU A 82 -8.84 -6.51 8.93
CA LEU A 82 -8.76 -5.63 10.10
C LEU A 82 -10.09 -4.89 10.34
N VAL A 83 -10.86 -4.71 9.27
CA VAL A 83 -12.24 -4.20 9.27
C VAL A 83 -13.11 -5.16 8.47
N PRO A 84 -14.28 -5.60 8.98
CA PRO A 84 -15.15 -6.52 8.26
C PRO A 84 -15.48 -6.05 6.85
N PHE A 85 -15.29 -6.91 5.83
CA PHE A 85 -15.59 -6.58 4.42
C PHE A 85 -17.08 -6.80 4.10
N SER A 86 -17.96 -6.16 4.86
CA SER A 86 -19.41 -6.21 4.69
C SER A 86 -20.06 -5.00 5.38
N PRO A 87 -20.32 -3.90 4.65
CA PRO A 87 -20.90 -2.68 5.23
C PRO A 87 -22.40 -2.80 5.51
N ILE A 88 -22.97 -4.01 5.55
CA ILE A 88 -24.42 -4.32 5.59
C ILE A 88 -25.14 -3.61 6.75
N LEU A 89 -24.42 -3.13 7.76
CA LEU A 89 -24.96 -2.40 8.91
C LEU A 89 -24.77 -0.87 8.85
N ALA A 90 -24.01 -0.34 7.90
CA ALA A 90 -23.57 1.07 7.87
C ALA A 90 -24.32 1.96 6.85
N GLU A 91 -25.03 1.39 5.87
CA GLU A 91 -25.77 2.18 4.86
C GLU A 91 -26.79 3.14 5.49
N ASN A 92 -27.38 2.76 6.63
CA ASN A 92 -28.34 3.60 7.36
C ASN A 92 -27.70 4.73 8.19
N LYS A 93 -26.36 4.79 8.31
CA LYS A 93 -25.64 5.86 9.02
C LYS A 93 -24.97 6.86 8.07
N PHE A 94 -24.80 6.52 6.79
CA PHE A 94 -24.17 7.41 5.80
C PHE A 94 -24.94 8.74 5.66
N GLU A 95 -26.27 8.72 5.76
CA GLU A 95 -27.08 9.95 5.77
C GLU A 95 -26.77 10.89 6.94
N ARG A 96 -26.30 10.38 8.10
CA ARG A 96 -25.92 11.24 9.26
C ARG A 96 -24.58 11.93 9.08
N PHE A 97 -23.68 11.37 8.27
CA PHE A 97 -22.39 12.01 7.96
C PHE A 97 -22.50 12.94 6.74
N SER A 98 -23.36 12.63 5.76
CA SER A 98 -23.60 13.50 4.60
C SER A 98 -24.61 14.62 4.85
N SER A 99 -25.53 14.48 5.83
CA SER A 99 -26.51 15.50 6.17
C SER A 99 -26.31 16.05 7.58
N GLY A 100 -25.52 17.11 7.67
CA GLY A 100 -25.63 18.09 8.75
C GLY A 100 -25.03 17.69 10.09
N THR A 101 -23.69 17.61 10.15
CA THR A 101 -23.04 18.03 11.39
C THR A 101 -21.98 19.10 11.12
N THR A 102 -22.42 20.33 11.33
CA THR A 102 -21.62 21.55 11.45
C THR A 102 -20.66 21.41 12.64
N TYR A 103 -19.52 20.74 12.48
CA TYR A 103 -18.42 20.79 13.45
C TYR A 103 -17.19 21.55 12.96
N LEU A 104 -17.21 22.08 11.73
CA LEU A 104 -16.02 22.63 11.06
C LEU A 104 -16.10 24.13 10.70
N HIS A 105 -16.97 24.91 11.35
CA HIS A 105 -16.98 26.37 11.16
C HIS A 105 -16.89 27.15 12.47
N THR A 106 -15.70 27.14 13.09
CA THR A 106 -15.20 28.28 13.89
C THR A 106 -13.67 28.29 13.88
N GLY A 107 -13.12 29.21 13.10
CA GLY A 107 -11.80 29.86 13.15
C GLY A 107 -10.63 29.27 13.95
N VAL A 108 -9.49 29.24 13.24
CA VAL A 108 -8.11 29.56 13.68
C VAL A 108 -7.34 28.44 14.42
N LYS A 109 -6.43 27.80 13.66
CA LYS A 109 -5.15 27.17 14.09
C LYS A 109 -5.17 25.92 15.00
N ASP A 110 -6.33 25.41 15.40
CA ASP A 110 -6.45 24.30 16.38
C ASP A 110 -6.96 22.95 15.81
N ASP A 111 -7.11 22.83 14.49
CA ASP A 111 -7.90 21.73 13.87
C ASP A 111 -7.18 20.37 13.78
N GLN A 112 -5.85 20.33 13.63
CA GLN A 112 -5.11 19.06 13.50
C GLN A 112 -5.14 18.23 14.79
N ARG A 113 -4.96 18.90 15.94
CA ARG A 113 -5.14 18.29 17.27
C ARG A 113 -6.57 17.84 17.51
N LYS A 114 -7.56 18.52 16.93
CA LYS A 114 -8.97 18.22 17.14
C LYS A 114 -9.42 17.03 16.29
N LEU A 115 -8.95 16.88 15.06
CA LEU A 115 -9.23 15.70 14.24
C LEU A 115 -8.52 14.45 14.78
N SER A 116 -7.23 14.54 15.13
CA SER A 116 -6.50 13.44 15.78
C SER A 116 -7.14 13.04 17.13
N LYS A 117 -7.65 14.01 17.90
CA LYS A 117 -8.37 13.78 19.15
C LYS A 117 -9.82 13.32 18.97
N THR A 118 -10.43 13.59 17.82
CA THR A 118 -11.78 13.10 17.46
C THR A 118 -11.70 11.67 16.95
N ILE A 119 -10.66 11.32 16.20
CA ILE A 119 -10.38 9.95 15.76
C ILE A 119 -10.03 9.06 16.96
N SER A 120 -9.23 9.56 17.92
CA SER A 120 -8.83 8.79 19.10
C SER A 120 -9.96 8.51 20.12
N CYS A 121 -11.15 9.07 19.92
CA CYS A 121 -12.34 8.80 20.75
C CYS A 121 -13.49 8.12 20.01
N LEU A 122 -13.27 7.66 18.77
CA LEU A 122 -14.27 6.91 18.02
C LEU A 122 -14.51 5.54 18.64
N ASP A 123 -15.77 5.12 18.68
CA ASP A 123 -16.08 3.71 18.90
C ASP A 123 -15.67 2.91 17.67
N ARG A 124 -15.40 1.61 17.84
CA ARG A 124 -14.98 0.68 16.79
C ARG A 124 -15.87 0.75 15.55
N THR A 125 -17.17 0.97 15.75
CA THR A 125 -18.16 1.10 14.68
C THR A 125 -17.92 2.31 13.78
N ASP A 126 -17.45 3.42 14.34
CA ASP A 126 -17.23 4.65 13.58
C ASP A 126 -15.89 4.58 12.84
N GLU A 127 -14.86 3.95 13.43
CA GLU A 127 -13.61 3.62 12.74
C GLU A 127 -13.83 2.68 11.53
N ASP A 128 -14.69 1.66 11.69
CA ASP A 128 -15.07 0.77 10.57
C ASP A 128 -15.73 1.58 9.44
N GLY A 129 -16.58 2.54 9.82
CA GLY A 129 -17.21 3.49 8.91
C GLY A 129 -16.20 4.29 8.09
N LEU A 130 -15.12 4.78 8.72
CA LEU A 130 -14.06 5.52 8.05
C LEU A 130 -13.23 4.65 7.07
N ILE A 131 -13.13 3.35 7.30
CA ILE A 131 -12.47 2.45 6.35
C ILE A 131 -13.38 2.13 5.16
N TRP A 132 -14.68 1.90 5.39
CA TRP A 132 -15.63 1.63 4.30
C TRP A 132 -15.91 2.87 3.46
N TRP A 133 -16.00 4.03 4.12
CA TRP A 133 -16.40 5.31 3.54
C TRP A 133 -15.52 6.40 4.16
N PRO A 134 -14.29 6.58 3.64
CA PRO A 134 -13.35 7.54 4.16
C PRO A 134 -13.85 8.98 3.99
N PRO A 135 -13.16 9.95 4.62
CA PRO A 135 -13.55 11.36 4.53
C PRO A 135 -13.66 11.85 3.08
N THR A 136 -14.44 12.92 2.89
CA THR A 136 -14.81 13.43 1.57
C THR A 136 -13.58 13.68 0.70
N SER A 137 -12.51 14.23 1.25
CA SER A 137 -11.29 14.51 0.48
C SER A 137 -10.63 13.24 -0.07
N MET A 138 -10.67 12.13 0.68
CA MET A 138 -10.17 10.84 0.21
C MET A 138 -11.09 10.20 -0.82
N MET A 139 -12.41 10.38 -0.66
CA MET A 139 -13.40 9.94 -1.66
C MET A 139 -13.24 10.70 -2.98
N GLU A 140 -12.98 12.00 -2.93
CA GLU A 140 -12.70 12.81 -4.11
C GLU A 140 -11.39 12.41 -4.78
N LEU A 141 -10.32 12.14 -4.02
CA LEU A 141 -9.07 11.63 -4.57
C LEU A 141 -9.26 10.26 -5.25
N ALA A 142 -10.04 9.36 -4.65
CA ALA A 142 -10.38 8.06 -5.24
C ALA A 142 -11.20 8.21 -6.53
N ARG A 143 -12.10 9.19 -6.61
CA ARG A 143 -12.83 9.52 -7.84
C ARG A 143 -11.88 10.05 -8.92
N ILE A 144 -11.00 11.00 -8.58
CA ILE A 144 -10.00 11.57 -9.50
C ILE A 144 -9.09 10.48 -10.08
N ALA A 145 -8.68 9.52 -9.25
CA ALA A 145 -7.87 8.38 -9.68
C ALA A 145 -8.54 7.59 -10.81
N VAL A 146 -9.83 7.25 -10.66
CA VAL A 146 -10.58 6.51 -11.69
C VAL A 146 -10.90 7.37 -12.90
N ASP A 147 -11.37 8.60 -12.69
CA ASP A 147 -11.77 9.51 -13.78
C ASP A 147 -10.58 9.93 -14.66
N SER A 148 -9.36 9.90 -14.11
CA SER A 148 -8.11 10.13 -14.86
C SER A 148 -7.62 8.89 -15.63
N GLY A 149 -8.32 7.75 -15.54
CA GLY A 149 -7.90 6.49 -16.13
C GLY A 149 -6.70 5.86 -15.43
N GLY A 150 -6.48 6.18 -14.15
CA GLY A 150 -5.32 5.71 -13.40
C GLY A 150 -4.03 6.46 -13.69
N ASP A 151 -4.08 7.75 -14.05
CA ASP A 151 -2.89 8.59 -14.29
C ASP A 151 -2.27 9.07 -12.95
N PRO A 152 -1.05 8.65 -12.59
CA PRO A 152 -0.37 9.09 -11.37
C PRO A 152 -0.22 10.61 -11.25
N ALA A 153 -0.13 11.33 -12.38
CA ALA A 153 0.00 12.79 -12.35
C ALA A 153 -1.25 13.46 -11.78
N ALA A 154 -2.41 12.80 -11.78
CA ALA A 154 -3.61 13.29 -11.11
C ALA A 154 -3.44 13.35 -9.59
N ILE A 155 -2.75 12.36 -9.00
CA ILE A 155 -2.41 12.34 -7.58
C ILE A 155 -1.33 13.40 -7.27
N HIS A 156 -0.32 13.52 -8.13
CA HIS A 156 0.75 14.52 -7.94
C HIS A 156 0.24 15.96 -7.92
N ARG A 157 -0.83 16.27 -8.69
CA ARG A 157 -1.46 17.59 -8.70
C ARG A 157 -2.18 17.94 -7.39
N ALA A 158 -2.51 16.95 -6.55
CA ALA A 158 -3.10 17.16 -5.23
C ALA A 158 -2.06 17.42 -4.13
N LEU A 159 -0.76 17.30 -4.44
CA LEU A 159 0.32 17.56 -3.50
C LEU A 159 0.65 19.05 -3.42
N ASP A 160 0.95 19.50 -2.20
CA ASP A 160 1.56 20.78 -1.96
C ASP A 160 2.96 20.79 -2.59
N PRO A 161 3.31 21.79 -3.43
CA PRO A 161 4.63 21.86 -4.05
C PRO A 161 5.77 22.09 -3.03
N THR A 162 5.44 22.42 -1.78
CA THR A 162 6.41 22.67 -0.72
C THR A 162 7.18 21.40 -0.36
N MET A 163 8.51 21.45 -0.55
CA MET A 163 9.42 20.39 -0.15
C MET A 163 9.78 20.57 1.33
N LEU A 164 9.41 19.58 2.14
CA LEU A 164 9.67 19.53 3.57
C LEU A 164 10.87 18.60 3.81
N PRO A 165 11.91 19.05 4.53
CA PRO A 165 13.03 18.16 4.86
C PRO A 165 12.51 16.98 5.69
N VAL A 166 12.99 15.79 5.37
CA VAL A 166 12.69 14.60 6.16
C VAL A 166 13.44 14.72 7.49
N PRO A 167 12.74 14.64 8.63
CA PRO A 167 13.35 14.78 9.95
C PRO A 167 14.19 13.54 10.29
N ASP A 168 15.16 13.71 11.19
CA ASP A 168 15.84 12.57 11.80
C ASP A 168 14.85 11.83 12.72
N VAL A 169 14.56 10.57 12.38
CA VAL A 169 13.64 9.71 13.13
C VAL A 169 14.46 8.68 13.87
N GLU A 170 14.32 8.65 15.20
CA GLU A 170 14.92 7.61 16.06
C GLU A 170 16.45 7.44 15.86
N GLY A 171 17.15 8.54 15.54
CA GLY A 171 18.59 8.55 15.30
C GLY A 171 19.01 7.95 13.96
N SER A 172 18.10 7.88 12.98
CA SER A 172 18.35 7.39 11.62
C SER A 172 19.58 7.99 10.95
N GLU A 173 19.87 9.28 11.17
CA GLU A 173 21.03 9.95 10.58
C GLU A 173 22.35 9.42 11.12
N LEU A 174 22.42 9.03 12.40
CA LEU A 174 23.62 8.47 13.01
C LEU A 174 24.03 7.15 12.34
N ASP A 175 23.04 6.38 11.93
CA ASP A 175 23.25 5.10 11.24
C ASP A 175 23.36 5.24 9.72
N GLN A 176 23.26 6.46 9.17
CA GLN A 176 23.19 6.73 7.73
C GLN A 176 21.97 6.09 7.04
N CYS A 177 20.89 5.87 7.79
CA CYS A 177 19.65 5.34 7.26
C CYS A 177 18.85 6.43 6.54
N GLN A 178 18.41 6.13 5.32
CA GLN A 178 17.50 6.97 4.54
C GLN A 178 16.16 6.25 4.42
N LEU A 179 15.18 6.68 5.24
CA LEU A 179 13.85 6.04 5.30
C LEU A 179 12.97 6.35 4.09
N THR A 180 13.30 7.41 3.36
CA THR A 180 12.53 7.91 2.24
C THR A 180 13.37 7.92 0.97
N ARG A 181 12.71 7.83 -0.19
CA ARG A 181 13.36 7.89 -1.51
C ARG A 181 14.17 9.18 -1.74
N THR A 182 13.72 10.28 -1.16
CA THR A 182 14.34 11.61 -1.25
C THR A 182 14.56 12.19 0.13
N PRO A 183 15.56 13.07 0.34
CA PRO A 183 15.81 13.72 1.64
C PRO A 183 14.74 14.76 2.03
N TYR A 184 13.71 14.89 1.21
CA TYR A 184 12.54 15.74 1.42
C TYR A 184 11.28 14.96 1.04
N GLY A 185 10.17 15.30 1.67
CA GLY A 185 8.83 14.84 1.30
C GLY A 185 7.91 16.02 1.00
N ARG A 186 6.72 15.70 0.52
CA ARG A 186 5.60 16.63 0.35
C ARG A 186 4.42 16.17 1.18
N ARG A 187 3.34 16.94 1.16
CA ARG A 187 2.04 16.59 1.76
C ARG A 187 0.95 16.83 0.75
N PHE A 188 -0.24 16.28 0.98
CA PHE A 188 -1.41 16.73 0.25
C PHE A 188 -1.75 18.18 0.65
N ILE A 189 -2.28 18.96 -0.30
CA ILE A 189 -2.78 20.32 -0.03
C ILE A 189 -3.89 20.27 1.02
N ASP A 190 -4.70 19.21 0.98
CA ASP A 190 -5.76 18.97 1.95
C ASP A 190 -5.22 18.28 3.22
N GLU A 191 -5.39 18.93 4.37
CA GLU A 191 -4.99 18.40 5.68
C GLU A 191 -5.81 17.18 6.11
N GLU A 192 -7.06 17.03 5.64
CA GLU A 192 -7.91 15.85 5.91
C GLU A 192 -7.30 14.59 5.32
N LEU A 193 -6.73 14.67 4.10
CA LEU A 193 -6.02 13.55 3.46
C LEU A 193 -4.81 13.11 4.29
N ASN A 194 -3.98 14.06 4.70
CA ASN A 194 -2.78 13.77 5.49
C ASN A 194 -3.16 13.13 6.85
N SER A 195 -4.22 13.61 7.48
CA SER A 195 -4.71 13.08 8.76
C SER A 195 -5.30 11.67 8.61
N TYR A 196 -6.05 11.43 7.53
CA TYR A 196 -6.60 10.10 7.24
C TYR A 196 -5.50 9.08 6.93
N LEU A 197 -4.44 9.47 6.21
CA LEU A 197 -3.28 8.60 5.99
C LEU A 197 -2.60 8.22 7.32
N ALA A 198 -2.39 9.19 8.22
CA ALA A 198 -1.87 8.90 9.56
C ALA A 198 -2.78 7.93 10.34
N PHE A 199 -4.10 8.11 10.24
CA PHE A 199 -5.07 7.20 10.83
C PHE A 199 -4.94 5.77 10.29
N LEU A 200 -4.65 5.56 9.01
CA LEU A 200 -4.45 4.21 8.45
C LEU A 200 -3.27 3.48 9.11
N PHE A 201 -2.15 4.16 9.35
CA PHE A 201 -1.02 3.57 10.08
C PHE A 201 -1.41 3.22 11.52
N GLU A 202 -2.08 4.15 12.21
CA GLU A 202 -2.49 4.01 13.61
C GLU A 202 -3.51 2.86 13.80
N ILE A 203 -4.49 2.73 12.90
CA ILE A 203 -5.50 1.66 12.98
C ILE A 203 -4.91 0.29 12.62
N ILE A 204 -3.93 0.23 11.70
CA ILE A 204 -3.20 -1.02 11.41
C ILE A 204 -2.45 -1.48 12.65
N ALA A 205 -1.71 -0.58 13.32
CA ALA A 205 -1.00 -0.90 14.56
C ALA A 205 -1.94 -1.32 15.69
N ALA A 206 -3.07 -0.61 15.85
CA ALA A 206 -4.04 -0.90 16.90
C ALA A 206 -4.77 -2.25 16.68
N ARG A 207 -5.06 -2.63 15.43
CA ARG A 207 -5.90 -3.80 15.12
C ARG A 207 -5.13 -5.02 14.64
N GLY A 208 -3.89 -4.84 14.19
CA GLY A 208 -3.00 -5.93 13.77
C GLY A 208 -2.96 -7.11 14.74
N PRO A 209 -2.87 -6.90 16.07
CA PRO A 209 -2.83 -8.00 17.04
C PRO A 209 -4.03 -8.95 16.94
N SER A 210 -5.20 -8.46 16.51
CA SER A 210 -6.41 -9.30 16.35
C SER A 210 -6.30 -10.35 15.26
N VAL A 211 -5.35 -10.20 14.32
CA VAL A 211 -5.07 -11.15 13.24
C VAL A 211 -3.68 -11.81 13.36
N GLY A 212 -3.00 -11.58 14.48
CA GLY A 212 -1.66 -12.11 14.76
C GLY A 212 -0.51 -11.24 14.22
N LEU A 213 -0.79 -10.01 13.78
CA LEU A 213 0.20 -9.05 13.29
C LEU A 213 0.50 -8.02 14.40
N ASN A 214 1.55 -8.22 15.18
CA ASN A 214 2.01 -7.20 16.12
C ASN A 214 3.05 -6.31 15.44
N VAL A 215 2.74 -5.00 15.34
CA VAL A 215 3.58 -4.00 14.68
C VAL A 215 3.76 -2.78 15.56
N SER A 216 4.90 -2.12 15.40
CA SER A 216 5.21 -0.82 15.99
C SER A 216 5.29 0.25 14.90
N LEU A 217 4.94 1.49 15.24
CA LEU A 217 5.10 2.65 14.36
C LEU A 217 6.45 3.30 14.63
N ASP A 218 7.49 2.68 14.09
CA ASP A 218 8.90 3.06 14.21
C ASP A 218 9.61 2.83 12.87
N ARG A 219 10.87 3.27 12.78
CA ARG A 219 11.64 3.22 11.53
C ARG A 219 12.01 1.83 11.04
N TYR A 220 11.79 0.79 11.86
CA TYR A 220 12.16 -0.59 11.52
C TYR A 220 10.97 -1.44 11.08
N ASP A 221 9.78 -1.12 11.58
CA ASP A 221 8.58 -1.93 11.40
C ASP A 221 7.61 -1.26 10.40
N LEU A 222 6.51 -0.66 10.86
CA LEU A 222 5.49 -0.07 9.99
C LEU A 222 5.66 1.46 9.92
N PHE A 223 6.35 1.93 8.88
CA PHE A 223 6.54 3.37 8.64
C PHE A 223 6.27 3.80 7.20
N HIS A 224 6.01 2.89 6.25
CA HIS A 224 5.72 3.31 4.88
C HIS A 224 4.70 2.41 4.17
N GLY A 225 4.20 2.92 3.06
CA GLY A 225 3.43 2.17 2.08
C GLY A 225 3.44 2.87 0.72
N HIS A 226 3.07 2.12 -0.31
CA HIS A 226 3.08 2.56 -1.69
C HIS A 226 1.65 2.84 -2.15
N LEU A 227 1.37 4.10 -2.48
CA LEU A 227 0.09 4.49 -3.04
C LEU A 227 0.10 4.20 -4.54
N PHE A 228 -0.80 3.32 -4.98
CA PHE A 228 -0.88 2.85 -6.36
C PHE A 228 -2.27 3.07 -6.94
N LEU A 229 -2.33 3.09 -8.26
CA LEU A 229 -3.55 3.13 -9.06
C LEU A 229 -3.71 1.79 -9.76
N ALA A 230 -4.73 1.03 -9.36
CA ALA A 230 -4.93 -0.34 -9.82
C ALA A 230 -5.05 -0.44 -11.34
N THR A 231 -4.36 -1.43 -11.92
CA THR A 231 -4.48 -1.75 -13.35
C THR A 231 -5.94 -1.96 -13.74
N ASP A 232 -6.32 -1.50 -14.92
CA ASP A 232 -7.66 -1.56 -15.54
C ASP A 232 -8.77 -0.74 -14.87
N THR A 233 -8.73 -0.54 -13.55
CA THR A 233 -9.81 0.14 -12.81
C THR A 233 -9.45 1.55 -12.37
N GLY A 234 -8.17 1.89 -12.26
CA GLY A 234 -7.68 3.12 -11.65
C GLY A 234 -8.02 3.23 -10.16
N ARG A 235 -8.46 2.14 -9.51
CA ARG A 235 -8.84 2.16 -8.10
C ARG A 235 -7.63 2.54 -7.24
N LEU A 236 -7.81 3.55 -6.42
CA LEU A 236 -6.79 3.99 -5.47
C LEU A 236 -6.58 2.93 -4.37
N GLY A 237 -5.33 2.55 -4.16
CA GLY A 237 -4.92 1.64 -3.10
C GLY A 237 -3.60 2.04 -2.45
N ILE A 238 -3.34 1.47 -1.28
CA ILE A 238 -2.05 1.58 -0.59
C ILE A 238 -1.62 0.18 -0.17
N LEU A 239 -0.41 -0.22 -0.56
CA LEU A 239 0.25 -1.42 -0.06
C LEU A 239 1.24 -1.00 1.03
N PHE A 240 0.97 -1.37 2.27
CA PHE A 240 1.88 -1.13 3.39
C PHE A 240 2.78 -2.34 3.61
N HIS A 241 4.01 -2.04 4.03
CA HIS A 241 4.97 -3.05 4.48
C HIS A 241 5.28 -2.82 5.95
N ALA A 242 4.88 -3.80 6.77
CA ALA A 242 5.36 -3.91 8.14
C ALA A 242 6.66 -4.74 8.16
N LYS A 243 7.32 -4.75 9.31
CA LYS A 243 8.54 -5.53 9.60
C LYS A 243 9.60 -5.33 8.52
N GLU A 244 9.79 -4.07 8.12
CA GLU A 244 10.62 -3.69 6.99
C GLU A 244 12.08 -4.09 7.16
N TYR A 245 12.59 -3.92 8.37
CA TYR A 245 13.97 -4.24 8.71
C TYR A 245 14.03 -5.26 9.85
N PRO A 246 13.84 -6.57 9.60
CA PRO A 246 14.08 -7.59 10.62
C PRO A 246 15.51 -7.51 11.16
N ALA A 247 15.65 -7.75 12.47
CA ALA A 247 16.94 -7.72 13.14
C ALA A 247 17.89 -8.76 12.52
N TYR A 248 19.14 -8.35 12.30
CA TYR A 248 20.17 -9.27 11.82
C TYR A 248 20.45 -10.34 12.88
N ASP A 249 20.31 -11.60 12.49
CA ASP A 249 20.60 -12.74 13.35
C ASP A 249 21.27 -13.83 12.51
N THR A 250 22.43 -14.32 12.94
CA THR A 250 23.23 -15.28 12.16
C THR A 250 22.56 -16.64 11.96
N GLU A 251 21.59 -17.00 12.81
CA GLU A 251 20.89 -18.28 12.76
C GLU A 251 19.51 -18.16 12.11
N VAL A 252 18.80 -17.06 12.40
CA VAL A 252 17.39 -16.88 12.05
C VAL A 252 17.21 -15.99 10.80
N PHE A 253 17.98 -14.89 10.69
CA PHE A 253 17.89 -13.95 9.58
C PHE A 253 19.27 -13.38 9.20
N PRO A 254 20.13 -14.18 8.52
CA PRO A 254 21.52 -13.81 8.26
C PRO A 254 21.67 -12.87 7.05
N TYR A 255 20.71 -11.98 6.82
CA TYR A 255 20.67 -11.04 5.71
C TYR A 255 20.96 -9.63 6.18
N ASN A 256 22.00 -9.02 5.61
CA ASN A 256 22.33 -7.62 5.84
C ASN A 256 21.48 -6.74 4.90
N MET A 257 20.58 -5.94 5.48
CA MET A 257 19.68 -5.03 4.77
C MET A 257 20.20 -3.58 4.74
N GLY A 258 21.45 -3.36 5.16
CA GLY A 258 22.11 -2.06 5.11
C GLY A 258 21.88 -1.21 6.37
N TYR A 259 22.09 0.09 6.21
CA TYR A 259 22.14 1.05 7.31
C TYR A 259 20.85 1.16 8.13
N CYS A 260 19.69 1.00 7.49
CA CYS A 260 18.40 1.07 8.18
C CYS A 260 18.09 -0.14 9.07
N GLN A 261 18.84 -1.23 8.94
CA GLN A 261 18.71 -2.40 9.80
C GLN A 261 19.45 -2.24 11.14
N ILE A 262 20.40 -1.30 11.21
CA ILE A 262 21.25 -1.13 12.39
C ILE A 262 20.38 -0.77 13.60
N GLY A 263 20.51 -1.55 14.67
CA GLY A 263 19.74 -1.36 15.89
C GLY A 263 18.30 -1.87 15.85
N SER A 264 17.87 -2.52 14.76
CA SER A 264 16.54 -3.13 14.69
C SER A 264 16.36 -4.23 15.74
N ASN A 265 15.18 -4.25 16.35
CA ASN A 265 14.70 -5.28 17.27
C ASN A 265 13.53 -6.10 16.67
N VAL A 266 13.21 -5.90 15.39
CA VAL A 266 12.09 -6.57 14.72
C VAL A 266 12.41 -8.06 14.58
N ALA A 267 11.64 -8.91 15.24
CA ALA A 267 11.84 -10.35 15.16
C ALA A 267 11.50 -10.89 13.77
N TYR A 268 12.37 -11.75 13.25
CA TYR A 268 12.08 -12.58 12.07
C TYR A 268 11.46 -13.90 12.53
N ASP A 269 10.12 -13.92 12.63
CA ASP A 269 9.33 -15.08 13.02
C ASP A 269 8.12 -15.26 12.07
N ASP A 270 7.18 -16.14 12.41
CA ASP A 270 5.99 -16.40 11.59
C ASP A 270 5.11 -15.17 11.32
N SER A 271 5.26 -14.09 12.10
CA SER A 271 4.55 -12.83 11.84
C SER A 271 5.02 -12.12 10.56
N ILE A 272 6.20 -12.47 10.00
CA ILE A 272 6.65 -11.97 8.69
C ILE A 272 5.71 -12.36 7.56
N ASN A 273 4.95 -13.46 7.72
CA ASN A 273 3.94 -13.88 6.75
C ASN A 273 2.78 -12.89 6.65
N LEU A 274 2.60 -12.01 7.63
CA LEU A 274 1.47 -11.06 7.73
C LEU A 274 1.88 -9.62 7.41
N ARG A 275 3.08 -9.42 6.86
CA ARG A 275 3.66 -8.09 6.73
C ARG A 275 3.05 -7.20 5.65
N ASN A 276 2.37 -7.78 4.67
CA ASN A 276 1.76 -7.02 3.58
C ASN A 276 0.33 -6.66 3.98
N ILE A 277 0.04 -5.36 4.08
CA ILE A 277 -1.30 -4.86 4.41
C ILE A 277 -1.81 -4.07 3.22
N LEU A 278 -3.00 -4.39 2.77
CA LEU A 278 -3.64 -3.73 1.64
C LEU A 278 -4.81 -2.88 2.13
N TRP A 279 -4.76 -1.60 1.80
CA TRP A 279 -5.92 -0.72 1.85
C TRP A 279 -6.38 -0.41 0.43
N LEU A 280 -7.68 -0.49 0.16
CA LEU A 280 -8.26 0.05 -1.07
C LEU A 280 -9.32 1.09 -0.72
N ALA A 281 -9.28 2.22 -1.41
CA ALA A 281 -10.34 3.21 -1.35
C ALA A 281 -11.64 2.61 -1.92
N PRO A 282 -12.82 3.19 -1.63
CA PRO A 282 -14.05 2.78 -2.30
C PRO A 282 -13.92 2.88 -3.82
N LEU A 283 -14.52 1.93 -4.53
CA LEU A 283 -14.47 1.88 -5.99
C LEU A 283 -15.64 2.70 -6.56
N PRO A 284 -15.42 3.85 -7.22
CA PRO A 284 -16.50 4.61 -7.82
C PRO A 284 -17.12 3.87 -9.01
N SER A 285 -18.41 4.07 -9.23
CA SER A 285 -19.06 3.66 -10.48
C SER A 285 -18.95 4.76 -11.54
N ASN A 286 -19.33 4.46 -12.79
CA ASN A 286 -19.44 5.47 -13.85
C ASN A 286 -20.49 6.58 -13.56
N SER A 287 -21.31 6.42 -12.51
CA SER A 287 -22.25 7.45 -12.04
C SER A 287 -21.61 8.31 -10.93
N THR A 288 -21.92 9.60 -10.92
CA THR A 288 -21.39 10.58 -9.95
C THR A 288 -21.79 10.31 -8.48
N LYS A 289 -22.80 9.45 -8.25
CA LYS A 289 -23.34 9.21 -6.89
C LYS A 289 -23.22 7.78 -6.37
N ALA A 290 -22.81 6.82 -7.20
CA ALA A 290 -22.80 5.41 -6.83
C ALA A 290 -21.37 4.85 -6.75
N TRP A 291 -21.17 3.95 -5.79
CA TRP A 291 -19.93 3.22 -5.53
C TRP A 291 -20.17 1.73 -5.78
N LEU A 292 -19.25 1.08 -6.49
CA LEU A 292 -19.31 -0.34 -6.84
C LEU A 292 -18.84 -1.25 -5.70
N ALA A 293 -17.93 -0.74 -4.86
CA ALA A 293 -17.41 -1.46 -3.71
C ALA A 293 -17.02 -0.47 -2.59
N PRO A 294 -17.18 -0.84 -1.30
CA PRO A 294 -16.69 -0.05 -0.18
C PRO A 294 -15.16 -0.12 -0.10
N GLY A 295 -14.59 0.74 0.74
CA GLY A 295 -13.19 0.64 1.12
C GLY A 295 -12.92 -0.63 1.94
N VAL A 296 -11.66 -1.07 1.93
CA VAL A 296 -11.24 -2.31 2.60
C VAL A 296 -9.87 -2.13 3.22
N LEU A 297 -9.66 -2.75 4.39
CA LEU A 297 -8.37 -2.85 5.06
C LEU A 297 -8.12 -4.30 5.47
N VAL A 298 -7.13 -4.93 4.85
CA VAL A 298 -6.90 -6.37 4.94
C VAL A 298 -5.41 -6.69 4.98
N VAL A 299 -5.04 -7.64 5.85
CA VAL A 299 -3.71 -8.23 5.87
C VAL A 299 -3.67 -9.42 4.90
N LEU A 300 -2.62 -9.48 4.09
CA LEU A 300 -2.39 -10.51 3.09
C LEU A 300 -1.46 -11.59 3.66
N ASP A 301 -2.03 -12.74 4.03
CA ASP A 301 -1.29 -13.87 4.60
C ASP A 301 -0.46 -14.57 3.51
N ALA A 302 0.83 -14.27 3.54
CA ALA A 302 1.88 -14.80 2.70
C ALA A 302 2.57 -16.04 3.32
N SER A 303 1.86 -16.83 4.13
CA SER A 303 2.38 -18.11 4.63
C SER A 303 2.81 -19.01 3.47
N PRO A 304 3.91 -19.81 3.58
CA PRO A 304 4.47 -20.59 2.48
C PRO A 304 3.51 -21.56 1.77
N ARG A 305 2.42 -21.94 2.44
CA ARG A 305 1.39 -22.83 1.89
C ARG A 305 0.30 -22.09 1.09
N GLY A 306 0.15 -20.79 1.32
CA GLY A 306 -0.88 -19.94 0.71
C GLY A 306 -0.56 -19.58 -0.74
N VAL A 307 -1.60 -19.19 -1.47
CA VAL A 307 -1.48 -18.82 -2.89
C VAL A 307 -0.71 -17.51 -3.07
N ILE A 308 -0.85 -16.57 -2.13
CA ILE A 308 -0.11 -15.29 -2.14
C ILE A 308 1.41 -15.53 -2.16
N TYR A 309 1.91 -16.41 -1.29
CA TYR A 309 3.34 -16.76 -1.27
C TYR A 309 3.83 -17.44 -2.55
N LYS A 310 2.99 -18.29 -3.14
CA LYS A 310 3.38 -19.11 -4.29
C LYS A 310 3.40 -18.32 -5.58
N ASP A 311 2.39 -17.47 -5.76
CA ASP A 311 2.07 -16.89 -7.05
C ASP A 311 2.33 -15.38 -7.11
N LEU A 312 2.18 -14.64 -5.99
CA LEU A 312 2.31 -13.18 -5.95
C LEU A 312 3.66 -12.70 -5.38
N ILE A 313 4.44 -13.57 -4.73
CA ILE A 313 5.75 -13.19 -4.17
C ILE A 313 6.88 -13.72 -5.05
N PRO A 314 7.72 -12.85 -5.64
CA PRO A 314 8.85 -13.27 -6.43
C PRO A 314 9.87 -14.08 -5.63
N GLU A 315 10.52 -15.04 -6.30
CA GLU A 315 11.43 -16.00 -5.64
C GLU A 315 12.53 -15.31 -4.82
N TYR A 316 13.07 -14.21 -5.32
CA TYR A 316 14.20 -13.51 -4.72
C TYR A 316 13.84 -12.71 -3.45
N VAL A 317 12.56 -12.45 -3.19
CA VAL A 317 12.08 -11.81 -1.94
C VAL A 317 11.22 -12.74 -1.10
N LYS A 318 11.11 -14.02 -1.48
CA LYS A 318 10.33 -14.99 -0.71
C LYS A 318 10.72 -15.01 0.75
N PHE A 319 12.01 -14.93 1.08
CA PHE A 319 12.49 -14.93 2.46
C PHE A 319 11.84 -13.82 3.32
N VAL A 320 11.68 -12.61 2.81
CA VAL A 320 10.98 -11.51 3.50
C VAL A 320 9.50 -11.39 3.16
N ARG A 321 8.92 -12.29 2.35
CA ARG A 321 7.48 -12.35 2.06
C ARG A 321 6.91 -11.09 1.41
N THR A 322 7.68 -10.32 0.66
CA THR A 322 7.24 -9.03 0.09
C THR A 322 6.46 -9.21 -1.21
N ILE A 323 5.28 -8.59 -1.29
CA ILE A 323 4.57 -8.37 -2.56
C ILE A 323 5.04 -7.04 -3.14
N TYR A 324 5.28 -6.97 -4.45
CA TYR A 324 5.63 -5.71 -5.09
C TYR A 324 4.38 -4.90 -5.41
N GLU A 325 4.45 -3.61 -5.13
CA GLU A 325 3.43 -2.61 -5.42
C GLU A 325 3.13 -2.52 -6.93
N ASP A 326 4.16 -2.69 -7.79
CA ASP A 326 4.06 -2.68 -9.26
C ASP A 326 3.15 -3.81 -9.78
N ASP A 327 2.96 -4.90 -9.03
CA ASP A 327 2.06 -5.98 -9.43
C ASP A 327 0.59 -5.52 -9.40
N PHE A 328 0.26 -4.53 -8.58
CA PHE A 328 -1.11 -4.01 -8.44
C PHE A 328 -1.45 -2.92 -9.47
N GLY A 329 -0.46 -2.18 -9.96
CA GLY A 329 -0.64 -1.14 -10.97
C GLY A 329 0.42 -0.05 -10.92
N GLU A 330 0.06 1.15 -11.35
CA GLU A 330 1.00 2.27 -11.44
C GLU A 330 1.18 2.91 -10.05
N VAL A 331 2.40 2.88 -9.53
CA VAL A 331 2.76 3.52 -8.26
C VAL A 331 2.82 5.03 -8.45
N ALA A 332 2.00 5.75 -7.69
CA ALA A 332 1.98 7.20 -7.77
C ALA A 332 2.98 7.84 -6.81
N VAL A 333 2.99 7.45 -5.54
CA VAL A 333 3.85 8.03 -4.50
C VAL A 333 4.13 7.04 -3.37
N ASP A 334 5.24 7.25 -2.67
CA ASP A 334 5.49 6.59 -1.39
C ASP A 334 4.92 7.43 -0.26
N VAL A 335 4.20 6.81 0.67
CA VAL A 335 3.62 7.44 1.85
C VAL A 335 4.38 6.99 3.08
N ASN A 336 5.01 7.92 3.79
CA ASN A 336 5.87 7.64 4.93
C ASN A 336 5.27 8.24 6.21
N TYR A 337 5.07 7.41 7.22
CA TYR A 337 4.71 7.76 8.58
C TYR A 337 5.98 7.89 9.43
N LEU A 338 6.35 9.11 9.77
CA LEU A 338 7.56 9.43 10.54
C LEU A 338 7.15 9.95 11.92
N ASN A 339 7.38 9.13 12.93
CA ASN A 339 7.03 9.46 14.31
C ASN A 339 8.11 10.32 14.97
N ILE A 340 7.97 11.65 14.88
CA ILE A 340 8.92 12.62 15.44
C ILE A 340 8.65 13.03 16.91
N GLY A 341 7.71 12.36 17.57
CA GLY A 341 7.26 12.70 18.93
C GLY A 341 6.65 14.11 19.05
N ASP A 342 6.42 14.56 20.29
CA ASP A 342 5.73 15.83 20.61
C ASP A 342 6.58 17.10 20.36
N SER A 343 7.76 16.96 19.75
CA SER A 343 8.81 17.99 19.86
C SER A 343 8.74 19.12 18.82
N ILE A 344 8.40 18.88 17.54
CA ILE A 344 8.30 19.96 16.52
C ILE A 344 7.34 19.56 15.39
N ALA A 345 6.28 20.35 15.20
CA ALA A 345 5.26 20.33 14.12
C ALA A 345 4.46 19.03 13.90
N ASP A 346 3.14 19.16 13.77
CA ASP A 346 2.10 18.12 13.68
C ASP A 346 2.16 17.19 12.44
N TYR A 347 3.33 16.99 11.83
CA TYR A 347 3.47 16.32 10.53
C TYR A 347 4.08 14.94 10.69
N LYS A 348 3.19 13.93 10.72
CA LYS A 348 3.56 12.52 10.71
C LYS A 348 3.71 11.96 9.29
N ILE A 349 3.12 12.60 8.28
CA ILE A 349 3.07 12.08 6.90
C ILE A 349 4.00 12.85 5.96
N PHE A 350 4.81 12.09 5.22
CA PHE A 350 5.71 12.58 4.17
C PHE A 350 5.51 11.76 2.89
N ILE A 351 5.27 12.44 1.78
CA ILE A 351 4.97 11.85 0.48
C ILE A 351 6.15 12.06 -0.46
N CYS A 352 6.68 10.99 -1.06
CA CYS A 352 7.91 11.02 -1.86
C CYS A 352 7.72 10.54 -3.29
#